data_AF-A0A2H6KI54-F1
#
_entry.id   AF-A0A2H6KI54-F1
#
_cell.length_a   1.000
_cell.length_b   1.000
_cell.length_c   1.000
_cell.angle_alpha   90.00
_cell.angle_beta   90.00
_cell.angle_gamma   90.00
#
_symmetry.space_group_name_H-M   'P 1'
#
loop_
_entity.id
_entity.type
_entity.pdbx_description
1 polymer ?
#
loop_
_entity_poly.entity_id
_entity_poly.type
_entity_poly.pdbx_seq_one_letter_code
_entity_poly.pdbx_strand_id
1 'polypeptide(L)'
;MVYTSLTEAPRNLKEAIDWLMALKGTDPSTNLKAMGAALYDFLVQQPVVPRRLPALEDLKRISKRFMGQKELRDHPSVSLILGRFNNPVDRKPGVFAKTMGSNPEKVADNIGKFVYGTGKLLHDIRHPKHYKSAYSSEATWAKSCSKNPETCAVIFVGIAPMLYTGLLSLRDETSAVDSIFVDFNSVQKRIRNVLNALGYADQQRRHVMRPSDILKALSDMDKDLLAILHNLAGVLAFY
;
A
#
# COMPACT_ATOMS: atom_id res chain seq x y z
N MET A 1 18.23 1.22 6.24
CA MET A 1 18.33 -0.25 6.28
C MET A 1 17.68 -0.76 5.00
N VAL A 2 18.27 -1.76 4.34
CA VAL A 2 17.66 -2.41 3.16
C VAL A 2 17.16 -3.77 3.64
N TYR A 3 15.87 -4.04 3.45
CA TYR A 3 15.24 -5.30 3.79
C TYR A 3 15.71 -6.41 2.85
N THR A 4 15.93 -7.60 3.40
CA THR A 4 16.40 -8.79 2.68
C THR A 4 15.30 -9.84 2.55
N SER A 5 14.14 -9.61 3.17
CA SER A 5 12.97 -10.50 3.11
C SER A 5 11.65 -9.76 2.92
N LEU A 6 10.72 -10.33 2.16
CA LEU A 6 9.33 -9.88 2.06
C LEU A 6 8.54 -10.06 3.37
N THR A 7 9.10 -10.73 4.38
CA THR A 7 8.48 -10.83 5.71
C THR A 7 8.79 -9.60 6.59
N GLU A 8 9.70 -8.72 6.16
CA GLU A 8 10.00 -7.48 6.85
C GLU A 8 8.96 -6.41 6.47
N ALA A 9 8.29 -5.85 7.47
CA ALA A 9 7.17 -4.94 7.27
C ALA A 9 7.60 -3.55 6.77
N PRO A 10 6.98 -3.04 5.69
CA PRO A 10 7.09 -1.64 5.29
C PRO A 10 6.67 -0.66 6.39
N ARG A 11 7.25 0.55 6.39
CA ARG A 11 6.96 1.60 7.38
C ARG A 11 6.32 2.86 6.79
N ASN A 12 6.23 2.95 5.47
CA ASN A 12 5.64 4.08 4.74
C ASN A 12 5.19 3.61 3.35
N LEU A 13 4.55 4.50 2.57
CA LEU A 13 4.07 4.19 1.23
C LEU A 13 5.19 3.76 0.28
N LYS A 14 6.34 4.45 0.28
CA LYS A 14 7.48 4.08 -0.57
C LYS A 14 7.91 2.64 -0.32
N GLU A 15 8.11 2.27 0.95
CA GLU A 15 8.47 0.89 1.33
C GLU A 15 7.38 -0.11 0.93
N ALA A 16 6.10 0.25 1.04
CA ALA A 16 5.00 -0.62 0.63
C ALA A 16 5.00 -0.86 -0.89
N ILE A 17 5.31 0.17 -1.68
CA ILE A 17 5.44 0.04 -3.13
C ILE A 17 6.70 -0.76 -3.50
N ASP A 18 7.82 -0.52 -2.82
CA ASP A 18 9.04 -1.32 -3.01
C ASP A 18 8.79 -2.80 -2.70
N TRP A 19 8.01 -3.09 -1.65
CA TRP A 19 7.60 -4.46 -1.31
C TRP A 19 6.80 -5.10 -2.45
N LEU A 20 5.86 -4.36 -3.08
CA LEU A 20 5.11 -4.84 -4.23
C LEU A 20 6.01 -5.09 -5.45
N MET A 21 7.03 -4.26 -5.66
CA MET A 21 8.01 -4.46 -6.74
C MET A 21 8.89 -5.68 -6.49
N ALA A 22 9.26 -5.92 -5.22
CA ALA A 22 10.03 -7.08 -4.82
C ALA A 22 9.20 -8.37 -4.90
N LEU A 23 7.92 -8.33 -4.52
CA LEU A 23 6.94 -9.41 -4.70
C LEU A 23 6.80 -9.79 -6.18
N LYS A 24 6.68 -8.80 -7.07
CA LYS A 24 6.62 -9.02 -8.52
C LYS A 24 7.81 -9.86 -8.99
N GLY A 25 9.02 -9.49 -8.56
CA GLY A 25 10.25 -10.23 -8.87
C GLY A 25 10.48 -10.38 -10.38
N THR A 26 11.20 -11.45 -10.75
CA THR A 26 11.52 -11.79 -12.15
C THR A 26 10.49 -12.71 -12.81
N ASP A 27 9.64 -13.37 -12.01
CA ASP A 27 8.53 -14.20 -12.50
C ASP A 27 7.20 -13.72 -11.90
N PRO A 28 6.61 -12.63 -12.46
CA PRO A 28 5.37 -12.07 -11.95
C PRO A 28 4.21 -13.06 -12.02
N SER A 29 4.15 -13.93 -13.03
CA SER A 29 3.02 -14.84 -13.20
C SER A 29 2.94 -15.83 -12.05
N THR A 30 4.06 -16.47 -11.73
CA THR A 30 4.13 -17.46 -10.65
C THR A 30 3.98 -16.79 -9.28
N ASN A 31 4.70 -15.70 -9.03
CA ASN A 31 4.70 -15.03 -7.72
C ASN A 31 3.33 -14.47 -7.36
N LEU A 32 2.64 -13.82 -8.31
CA LEU A 32 1.35 -13.21 -8.05
C LEU A 32 0.23 -14.25 -7.92
N LYS A 33 0.31 -15.37 -8.66
CA LYS A 33 -0.61 -16.51 -8.47
C LYS A 33 -0.45 -17.12 -7.08
N ALA A 34 0.78 -17.38 -6.66
CA ALA A 34 1.06 -17.96 -5.34
C ALA A 34 0.63 -17.02 -4.19
N MET A 35 0.87 -15.72 -4.35
CA MET A 35 0.37 -14.70 -3.42
C MET A 35 -1.15 -14.61 -3.41
N GLY A 36 -1.80 -14.70 -4.57
CA GLY A 36 -3.25 -14.67 -4.69
C GLY A 36 -3.93 -15.83 -3.97
N ALA A 37 -3.38 -17.04 -4.11
CA ALA A 37 -3.82 -18.21 -3.35
C ALA A 37 -3.65 -18.01 -1.84
N ALA A 38 -2.44 -17.62 -1.41
CA ALA A 38 -2.14 -17.40 0.00
C ALA A 38 -3.06 -16.35 0.65
N LEU A 39 -3.30 -15.25 -0.05
CA LEU A 39 -4.18 -14.18 0.43
C LEU A 39 -5.65 -14.62 0.43
N TYR A 40 -6.11 -15.33 -0.60
CA TYR A 40 -7.47 -15.87 -0.61
C TYR A 40 -7.71 -16.79 0.59
N ASP A 41 -6.81 -17.75 0.81
CA ASP A 41 -6.89 -18.70 1.92
C ASP A 41 -6.87 -17.97 3.27
N PHE A 42 -6.01 -16.96 3.43
CA PHE A 42 -5.97 -16.12 4.63
C PHE A 42 -7.29 -15.36 4.86
N LEU A 43 -7.92 -14.81 3.82
CA LEU A 43 -9.14 -14.01 3.94
C LEU A 43 -10.42 -14.83 4.12
N VAL A 44 -10.48 -16.05 3.56
CA VAL A 44 -11.66 -16.94 3.75
C VAL A 44 -11.64 -17.64 5.10
N GLN A 45 -10.46 -17.82 5.69
CA GLN A 45 -10.34 -18.34 7.04
C GLN A 45 -11.02 -17.37 8.02
N GLN A 46 -12.09 -17.83 8.66
CA GLN A 46 -12.70 -17.10 9.76
C GLN A 46 -11.77 -17.17 10.98
N PRO A 47 -11.66 -16.13 11.82
CA PRO A 47 -11.21 -16.34 13.17
C PRO A 47 -12.32 -17.12 13.89
N VAL A 48 -12.30 -18.46 13.79
CA VAL A 48 -13.13 -19.36 14.60
C VAL A 48 -12.76 -19.21 16.09
N VAL A 49 -11.56 -18.67 16.34
CA VAL A 49 -11.03 -18.21 17.62
C VAL A 49 -10.36 -16.85 17.34
N PRO A 50 -10.34 -15.88 18.28
CA PRO A 50 -9.50 -14.69 18.16
C PRO A 50 -8.03 -15.12 17.98
N ARG A 51 -7.60 -15.23 16.73
CA ARG A 51 -6.24 -15.61 16.39
C ARG A 51 -5.43 -14.34 16.61
N ARG A 52 -4.80 -14.21 17.78
CA ARG A 52 -3.82 -13.12 17.94
C ARG A 52 -2.70 -13.39 16.95
N LEU A 53 -2.59 -12.51 15.96
CA LEU A 53 -1.50 -12.50 15.00
C LEU A 53 -0.62 -11.31 15.38
N PRO A 54 0.43 -11.50 16.21
CA PRO A 54 1.28 -10.39 16.66
C PRO A 54 1.82 -9.54 15.50
N ALA A 55 2.08 -10.16 14.35
CA ALA A 55 2.47 -9.47 13.13
C ALA A 55 1.44 -8.43 12.65
N LEU A 56 0.14 -8.70 12.75
CA LEU A 56 -0.91 -7.74 12.39
C LEU A 56 -1.04 -6.62 13.42
N GLU A 57 -0.88 -6.91 14.71
CA GLU A 57 -0.83 -5.88 15.76
C GLU A 57 0.35 -4.93 15.52
N ASP A 58 1.51 -5.47 15.14
CA ASP A 58 2.69 -4.70 14.77
C ASP A 58 2.47 -3.86 13.51
N LEU A 59 1.88 -4.44 12.46
CA LEU A 59 1.54 -3.72 11.23
C LEU A 59 0.49 -2.64 11.46
N LYS A 60 -0.47 -2.87 12.37
CA LYS A 60 -1.45 -1.87 12.82
C LYS A 60 -0.75 -0.71 13.51
N ARG A 61 0.19 -1.00 14.40
CA ARG A 61 1.02 0.00 15.09
C ARG A 61 1.87 0.82 14.10
N ILE A 62 2.51 0.15 13.15
CA ILE A 62 3.32 0.78 12.09
C ILE A 62 2.43 1.69 11.23
N SER A 63 1.28 1.18 10.79
CA SER A 63 0.30 1.93 9.99
C SER A 63 -0.23 3.17 10.73
N LYS A 64 -0.55 3.03 12.03
CA LYS A 64 -0.95 4.18 12.88
C LYS A 64 0.15 5.24 12.95
N ARG A 65 1.42 4.83 13.10
CA ARG A 65 2.56 5.76 13.11
C ARG A 65 2.73 6.48 11.77
N PHE A 66 2.64 5.75 10.65
CA PHE A 66 2.69 6.34 9.32
C PHE A 66 1.58 7.40 9.12
N MET A 67 0.34 7.05 9.44
CA MET A 67 -0.80 7.96 9.31
C MET A 67 -0.77 9.13 10.29
N GLY A 68 -0.10 8.98 11.44
CA GLY A 68 0.05 10.03 12.45
C GLY A 68 1.04 11.15 12.10
N GLN A 69 1.72 11.06 10.96
CA GLN A 69 2.60 12.13 10.48
C GLN A 69 1.83 13.43 10.25
N LYS A 70 2.46 14.58 10.52
CA LYS A 70 1.82 15.90 10.45
C LYS A 70 1.20 16.18 9.08
N GLU A 71 1.86 15.71 8.03
CA GLU A 71 1.48 15.91 6.64
C GLU A 71 0.30 15.01 6.20
N LEU A 72 -0.06 13.99 7.00
CA LEU A 72 -1.07 12.99 6.65
C LEU A 72 -2.25 12.95 7.63
N ARG A 73 -2.02 13.23 8.91
CA ARG A 73 -2.96 12.96 10.02
C ARG A 73 -4.33 13.63 9.87
N ASP A 74 -4.37 14.79 9.21
CA ASP A 74 -5.58 15.59 9.06
C ASP A 74 -6.33 15.24 7.75
N HIS A 75 -5.80 14.30 6.95
CA HIS A 75 -6.41 13.87 5.70
C HIS A 75 -7.68 13.02 5.96
N PRO A 76 -8.80 13.23 5.23
CA PRO A 76 -10.05 12.50 5.46
C PRO A 76 -9.91 10.97 5.41
N SER A 77 -9.08 10.45 4.50
CA SER A 77 -8.82 9.00 4.40
C SER A 77 -8.13 8.44 5.64
N VAL A 78 -7.30 9.22 6.33
CA VAL A 78 -6.62 8.80 7.56
C VAL A 78 -7.63 8.70 8.70
N SER A 79 -8.47 9.71 8.90
CA SER A 79 -9.55 9.68 9.89
C SER A 79 -10.48 8.49 9.68
N LEU A 80 -10.81 8.17 8.42
CA LEU A 80 -11.64 7.02 8.07
C LEU A 80 -11.01 5.68 8.50
N ILE A 81 -9.73 5.46 8.20
CA ILE A 81 -9.03 4.21 8.57
C ILE A 81 -8.79 4.14 10.08
N LEU A 82 -8.35 5.23 10.72
CA LEU A 82 -8.14 5.26 12.17
C LEU A 82 -9.44 5.04 12.95
N GLY A 83 -10.56 5.61 12.47
CA GLY A 83 -11.89 5.35 13.03
C GLY A 83 -12.24 3.86 12.98
N ARG A 84 -11.93 3.17 11.88
CA ARG A 84 -12.14 1.72 11.78
C ARG A 84 -11.28 0.92 12.76
N PHE A 85 -10.04 1.31 13.01
CA PHE A 85 -9.18 0.61 13.96
C PHE A 85 -9.66 0.67 15.41
N ASN A 86 -10.47 1.67 15.74
CA ASN A 86 -10.95 1.93 17.09
C ASN A 86 -12.41 1.48 17.29
N ASN A 87 -13.15 1.17 16.21
CA ASN A 87 -14.55 0.76 16.26
C ASN A 87 -14.69 -0.74 15.98
N PRO A 88 -15.67 -1.43 16.60
CA PRO A 88 -16.01 -2.80 16.25
C PRO A 88 -16.38 -2.91 14.76
N VAL A 89 -15.86 -3.92 14.07
CA VAL A 89 -16.21 -4.17 12.68
C VAL A 89 -17.31 -5.20 12.60
N ASP A 90 -18.49 -4.78 12.15
CA ASP A 90 -19.66 -5.65 11.95
C ASP A 90 -19.61 -6.47 10.64
N ARG A 91 -18.41 -6.67 10.07
CA ARG A 91 -18.23 -7.41 8.82
C ARG A 91 -17.67 -8.79 9.06
N LYS A 92 -18.21 -9.78 8.37
CA LYS A 92 -17.69 -11.15 8.41
C LYS A 92 -16.41 -11.26 7.55
N PRO A 93 -15.41 -12.06 7.94
CA PRO A 93 -14.16 -12.29 7.19
C PRO A 93 -14.35 -12.60 5.70
N GLY A 94 -15.33 -13.45 5.36
CA GLY A 94 -15.64 -13.82 3.97
C GLY A 94 -16.06 -12.64 3.07
N VAL A 95 -16.46 -11.50 3.65
CA VAL A 95 -16.72 -10.25 2.91
C VAL A 95 -15.42 -9.66 2.34
N PHE A 96 -14.30 -9.79 3.07
CA PHE A 96 -12.99 -9.32 2.59
C PHE A 96 -12.48 -10.17 1.43
N ALA A 97 -12.59 -11.50 1.53
CA ALA A 97 -12.27 -12.39 0.43
C ALA A 97 -13.08 -12.03 -0.82
N LYS A 98 -14.41 -11.93 -0.70
CA LYS A 98 -15.29 -11.53 -1.83
C LYS A 98 -14.92 -10.17 -2.43
N THR A 99 -14.51 -9.22 -1.60
CA THR A 99 -14.08 -7.89 -2.06
C THR A 99 -12.77 -7.95 -2.85
N MET A 100 -11.82 -8.76 -2.38
CA MET A 100 -10.53 -8.93 -3.05
C MET A 100 -10.64 -9.80 -4.32
N GLY A 101 -11.56 -10.76 -4.35
CA GLY A 101 -11.80 -11.65 -5.47
C GLY A 101 -12.51 -12.93 -5.03
N SER A 102 -13.47 -13.42 -5.81
CA SER A 102 -14.26 -14.60 -5.46
C SER A 102 -13.47 -15.91 -5.44
N ASN A 103 -12.26 -15.92 -6.00
CA ASN A 103 -11.35 -17.06 -6.07
C ASN A 103 -9.87 -16.57 -6.09
N PRO A 104 -8.89 -17.47 -5.89
CA PRO A 104 -7.46 -17.14 -5.92
C PRO A 104 -6.99 -16.39 -7.18
N GLU A 105 -7.53 -16.73 -8.35
CA GLU A 105 -7.15 -16.12 -9.64
C GLU A 105 -7.55 -14.64 -9.68
N LYS A 106 -8.81 -14.34 -9.32
CA LYS A 106 -9.32 -12.96 -9.22
C LYS A 106 -8.55 -12.14 -8.20
N VAL A 107 -8.14 -12.76 -7.08
CA VAL A 107 -7.29 -12.11 -6.09
C VAL A 107 -5.92 -11.78 -6.71
N ALA A 108 -5.28 -12.74 -7.39
CA ALA A 108 -4.01 -12.53 -8.08
C ALA A 108 -4.09 -11.41 -9.13
N ASP A 109 -5.18 -11.34 -9.90
CA ASP A 109 -5.42 -10.29 -10.88
C ASP A 109 -5.45 -8.91 -10.22
N ASN A 110 -6.17 -8.77 -9.10
CA ASN A 110 -6.25 -7.51 -8.36
C ASN A 110 -4.91 -7.13 -7.73
N ILE A 111 -4.13 -8.09 -7.21
CA ILE A 111 -2.75 -7.83 -6.77
C ILE A 111 -1.90 -7.35 -7.96
N GLY A 112 -2.03 -7.99 -9.12
CA GLY A 112 -1.34 -7.60 -10.35
C GLY A 112 -1.65 -6.17 -10.77
N LYS A 113 -2.90 -5.74 -10.65
CA LYS A 113 -3.30 -4.34 -10.88
C LYS A 113 -2.67 -3.37 -9.88
N PHE A 114 -2.61 -3.71 -8.59
CA PHE A 114 -1.92 -2.88 -7.59
C PHE A 114 -0.43 -2.75 -7.89
N VAL A 115 0.23 -3.87 -8.21
CA VAL A 115 1.64 -3.89 -8.63
C VAL A 115 1.84 -3.03 -9.88
N TYR A 116 0.98 -3.17 -10.89
CA TYR A 116 1.09 -2.38 -12.11
C TYR A 116 0.91 -0.88 -11.85
N GLY A 117 -0.19 -0.48 -11.20
CA GLY A 117 -0.50 0.94 -10.95
C GLY A 117 0.52 1.62 -10.05
N THR A 118 0.95 0.95 -8.97
CA THR A 118 2.01 1.49 -8.09
C THR A 118 3.39 1.48 -8.75
N GLY A 119 3.67 0.50 -9.62
CA GLY A 119 4.90 0.44 -10.40
C GLY A 119 5.01 1.59 -11.41
N LYS A 120 3.90 1.95 -12.06
CA LYS A 120 3.84 3.14 -12.93
C LYS A 120 4.03 4.43 -12.13
N LEU A 121 3.35 4.58 -11.00
CA LEU A 121 3.57 5.72 -10.10
C LEU A 121 5.05 5.85 -9.75
N LEU A 122 5.65 4.75 -9.28
CA LEU A 122 7.05 4.73 -8.89
C LEU A 122 7.97 5.10 -10.07
N HIS A 123 7.72 4.55 -11.25
CA HIS A 123 8.48 4.86 -12.46
C HIS A 123 8.51 6.37 -12.76
N ASP A 124 7.37 7.04 -12.64
CA ASP A 124 7.22 8.43 -13.03
C ASP A 124 7.78 9.42 -11.99
N ILE A 125 7.76 9.06 -10.70
CA ILE A 125 8.21 9.95 -9.62
C ILE A 125 9.69 9.75 -9.22
N ARG A 126 10.27 8.58 -9.49
CA ARG A 126 11.62 8.24 -9.01
C ARG A 126 12.71 8.95 -9.80
N HIS A 127 13.80 9.29 -9.12
CA HIS A 127 15.04 9.69 -9.77
C HIS A 127 15.76 8.45 -10.33
N PRO A 128 16.06 8.37 -11.64
CA PRO A 128 16.65 7.17 -12.24
C PRO A 128 17.97 6.72 -11.60
N LYS A 129 18.80 7.66 -11.13
CA LYS A 129 20.13 7.39 -10.57
C LYS A 129 20.21 7.33 -9.04
N HIS A 130 19.23 7.91 -8.35
CA HIS A 130 19.34 8.15 -6.90
C HIS A 130 18.26 7.40 -6.11
N TYR A 131 17.27 6.85 -6.80
CA TYR A 131 16.30 5.98 -6.17
C TYR A 131 16.96 4.71 -5.64
N LYS A 132 16.72 4.40 -4.37
CA LYS A 132 17.14 3.15 -3.74
C LYS A 132 15.90 2.45 -3.20
N SER A 133 15.64 1.24 -3.70
CA SER A 133 14.59 0.37 -3.17
C SER A 133 14.88 0.06 -1.69
N ALA A 134 13.81 0.01 -0.89
CA ALA A 134 13.90 -0.47 0.49
C ALA A 134 14.14 -1.97 0.58
N TYR A 135 13.79 -2.74 -0.47
CA TYR A 135 13.98 -4.18 -0.54
C TYR A 135 15.12 -4.52 -1.50
N SER A 136 16.03 -5.39 -1.05
CA SER A 136 17.15 -5.87 -1.86
C SER A 136 16.68 -6.89 -2.90
N SER A 137 17.56 -7.24 -3.83
CA SER A 137 17.33 -8.35 -4.77
C SER A 137 17.16 -9.71 -4.10
N GLU A 138 17.47 -9.85 -2.81
CA GLU A 138 17.26 -11.09 -2.07
C GLU A 138 15.82 -11.26 -1.58
N ALA A 139 15.08 -10.16 -1.41
CA ALA A 139 13.71 -10.16 -0.91
C ALA A 139 12.73 -10.65 -1.99
N THR A 140 12.77 -11.95 -2.26
CA THR A 140 11.98 -12.61 -3.30
C THR A 140 10.89 -13.47 -2.69
N TRP A 141 9.82 -13.72 -3.45
CA TRP A 141 8.78 -14.69 -3.06
C TRP A 141 9.38 -16.05 -2.68
N ALA A 142 10.27 -16.58 -3.52
CA ALA A 142 10.89 -17.88 -3.32
C ALA A 142 11.69 -17.96 -2.01
N LYS A 143 12.45 -16.92 -1.65
CA LYS A 143 13.26 -16.89 -0.42
C LYS A 143 12.42 -16.61 0.83
N SER A 144 11.41 -15.74 0.73
CA SER A 144 10.70 -15.20 1.88
C SER A 144 9.37 -15.89 2.19
N CYS A 145 8.60 -16.24 1.16
CA CYS A 145 7.18 -16.60 1.31
C CYS A 145 6.90 -18.07 0.99
N SER A 146 7.70 -18.74 0.15
CA SER A 146 7.42 -20.09 -0.34
C SER A 146 7.15 -21.13 0.75
N LYS A 147 7.88 -21.06 1.88
CA LYS A 147 7.72 -21.97 3.02
C LYS A 147 6.49 -21.66 3.87
N ASN A 148 6.11 -20.39 3.97
CA ASN A 148 4.95 -19.94 4.74
C ASN A 148 4.27 -18.76 4.02
N PRO A 149 3.45 -19.04 2.99
CA PRO A 149 2.83 -17.99 2.18
C PRO A 149 1.90 -17.07 2.98
N GLU A 150 1.28 -17.57 4.05
CA GLU A 150 0.42 -16.80 4.96
C GLU A 150 1.18 -15.60 5.56
N THR A 151 2.48 -15.74 5.82
CA THR A 151 3.29 -14.63 6.36
C THR A 151 3.30 -13.43 5.42
N CYS A 152 3.45 -13.66 4.12
CA CYS A 152 3.43 -12.56 3.13
C CYS A 152 2.02 -12.05 2.86
N ALA A 153 0.99 -12.90 2.94
CA ALA A 153 -0.41 -12.47 2.94
C ALA A 153 -0.70 -11.50 4.09
N VAL A 154 -0.21 -11.80 5.29
CA VAL A 154 -0.31 -10.93 6.47
C VAL A 154 0.39 -9.60 6.24
N ILE A 155 1.62 -9.59 5.67
CA ILE A 155 2.30 -8.33 5.33
C ILE A 155 1.46 -7.51 4.34
N PHE A 156 0.97 -8.11 3.26
CA PHE A 156 0.19 -7.41 2.24
C PHE A 156 -1.09 -6.78 2.80
N VAL A 157 -1.83 -7.52 3.64
CA VAL A 157 -3.01 -6.97 4.33
C VAL A 157 -2.59 -5.83 5.26
N GLY A 158 -1.52 -6.03 6.02
CA GLY A 158 -0.99 -5.05 6.96
C GLY A 158 -0.54 -3.72 6.34
N ILE A 159 -0.13 -3.72 5.07
CA ILE A 159 0.32 -2.51 4.36
C ILE A 159 -0.82 -1.80 3.61
N ALA A 160 -2.00 -2.43 3.49
CA ALA A 160 -3.17 -1.85 2.81
C ALA A 160 -3.58 -0.46 3.37
N PRO A 161 -3.55 -0.20 4.70
CA PRO A 161 -3.77 1.15 5.23
C PRO A 161 -2.81 2.19 4.67
N MET A 162 -1.51 1.87 4.57
CA MET A 162 -0.48 2.77 4.06
C MET A 162 -0.64 3.01 2.57
N LEU A 163 -0.94 1.95 1.79
CA LEU A 163 -1.24 2.05 0.37
C LEU A 163 -2.47 2.95 0.14
N TYR A 164 -3.59 2.66 0.80
CA TYR A 164 -4.83 3.41 0.64
C TYR A 164 -4.68 4.89 1.00
N THR A 165 -4.22 5.16 2.22
CA THR A 165 -4.12 6.54 2.71
C THR A 165 -3.03 7.32 2.00
N GLY A 166 -1.87 6.72 1.74
CA GLY A 166 -0.77 7.39 1.07
C GLY A 166 -1.09 7.77 -0.38
N LEU A 167 -1.75 6.87 -1.14
CA LEU A 167 -2.15 7.15 -2.52
C LEU A 167 -3.25 8.22 -2.59
N LEU A 168 -4.23 8.19 -1.69
CA LEU A 168 -5.28 9.20 -1.63
C LEU A 168 -4.75 10.56 -1.23
N SER A 169 -3.92 10.64 -0.19
CA SER A 169 -3.31 11.92 0.22
C SER A 169 -2.50 12.55 -0.91
N LEU A 170 -1.76 11.75 -1.67
CA LEU A 170 -1.06 12.26 -2.85
C LEU A 170 -2.03 12.72 -3.94
N ARG A 171 -3.08 11.94 -4.24
CA ARG A 171 -4.08 12.29 -5.26
C ARG A 171 -4.80 13.59 -4.95
N ASP A 172 -5.24 13.78 -3.70
CA ASP A 172 -6.07 14.91 -3.31
C ASP A 172 -5.25 16.21 -3.32
N GLU A 173 -4.01 16.17 -2.79
CA GLU A 173 -3.10 17.33 -2.88
C GLU A 173 -2.76 17.70 -4.33
N THR A 174 -2.69 16.71 -5.21
CA THR A 174 -2.37 16.95 -6.60
C THR A 174 -3.56 17.50 -7.39
N SER A 175 -4.78 17.09 -7.04
CA SER A 175 -6.03 17.59 -7.62
C SER A 175 -6.37 19.02 -7.19
N ALA A 176 -5.78 19.51 -6.09
CA ALA A 176 -6.05 20.85 -5.56
C ALA A 176 -5.61 22.00 -6.51
N VAL A 177 -4.81 21.71 -7.54
CA VAL A 177 -4.39 22.70 -8.55
C VAL A 177 -5.54 23.22 -9.39
N ASP A 178 -6.61 22.43 -9.55
CA ASP A 178 -7.78 22.83 -10.33
C ASP A 178 -8.68 23.84 -9.58
N SER A 179 -8.35 24.17 -8.32
CA SER A 179 -9.04 25.19 -7.54
C SER A 179 -8.51 26.59 -7.84
N ILE A 180 -9.41 27.47 -8.28
CA ILE A 180 -9.12 28.88 -8.62
C ILE A 180 -8.55 29.67 -7.43
N PHE A 181 -8.77 29.19 -6.20
CA PHE A 181 -8.40 29.89 -4.96
C PHE A 181 -7.03 29.49 -4.39
N VAL A 182 -6.27 28.62 -5.07
CA VAL A 182 -5.05 28.04 -4.50
C VAL A 182 -3.82 28.42 -5.32
N ASP A 183 -2.84 29.04 -4.68
CA ASP A 183 -1.55 29.38 -5.30
C ASP A 183 -0.75 28.12 -5.69
N PHE A 184 -0.24 28.08 -6.92
CA PHE A 184 0.48 26.94 -7.47
C PHE A 184 1.73 26.56 -6.65
N ASN A 185 2.50 27.54 -6.17
CA ASN A 185 3.70 27.29 -5.37
C ASN A 185 3.34 26.64 -4.04
N SER A 186 2.21 27.07 -3.44
CA SER A 186 1.65 26.46 -2.24
C SER A 186 1.31 24.98 -2.46
N VAL A 187 0.67 24.63 -3.59
CA VAL A 187 0.35 23.23 -3.93
C VAL A 187 1.62 22.41 -4.10
N GLN A 188 2.59 22.94 -4.84
CA GLN A 188 3.85 22.25 -5.07
C GLN A 188 4.61 21.99 -3.77
N LYS A 189 4.57 22.92 -2.82
CA LYS A 189 5.14 22.74 -1.48
C LYS A 189 4.41 21.64 -0.70
N ARG A 190 3.07 21.61 -0.72
CA ARG A 190 2.29 20.55 -0.06
C ARG A 190 2.56 19.17 -0.64
N ILE A 191 2.59 19.04 -1.97
CA ILE A 191 2.96 17.79 -2.66
C ILE A 191 4.35 17.31 -2.23
N ARG A 192 5.35 18.21 -2.16
CA ARG A 192 6.71 17.85 -1.69
C ARG A 192 6.70 17.35 -0.25
N ASN A 193 5.95 18.01 0.63
CA ASN A 193 5.82 17.60 2.03
C ASN A 193 5.15 16.23 2.16
N VAL A 194 4.06 16.00 1.41
CA VAL A 194 3.39 14.68 1.37
C VAL A 194 4.35 13.62 0.84
N LEU A 195 5.02 13.84 -0.30
CA LEU A 195 6.00 12.88 -0.82
C LEU A 195 7.11 12.54 0.20
N ASN A 196 7.58 13.52 0.97
CA ASN A 196 8.53 13.28 2.06
C ASN A 196 7.94 12.39 3.16
N ALA A 197 6.71 12.66 3.62
CA ALA A 197 6.01 11.82 4.59
C ALA A 197 5.67 10.40 4.06
N LEU A 198 5.53 10.27 2.73
CA LEU A 198 5.36 8.99 2.04
C LEU A 198 6.66 8.18 1.93
N GLY A 199 7.81 8.76 2.31
CA GLY A 199 9.12 8.13 2.31
C GLY A 199 10.00 8.47 1.10
N TYR A 200 9.56 9.35 0.20
CA TYR A 200 10.32 9.77 -0.98
C TYR A 200 11.15 11.02 -0.69
N ALA A 201 12.39 10.82 -0.26
CA ALA A 201 13.34 11.91 -0.01
C ALA A 201 13.64 12.71 -1.28
N ASP A 202 13.91 14.01 -1.14
CA ASP A 202 14.15 14.97 -2.22
C ASP A 202 15.08 14.44 -3.34
N GLN A 203 16.23 13.88 -2.96
CA GLN A 203 17.22 13.37 -3.91
C GLN A 203 16.77 12.11 -4.67
N GLN A 204 15.81 11.35 -4.12
CA GLN A 204 15.30 10.12 -4.72
C GLN A 204 14.14 10.38 -5.69
N ARG A 205 13.69 11.63 -5.78
CA ARG A 205 12.58 12.05 -6.65
C ARG A 205 13.11 12.73 -7.90
N ARG A 206 12.30 12.73 -8.95
CA ARG A 206 12.55 13.55 -10.13
C ARG A 206 12.54 15.04 -9.74
N HIS A 207 13.52 15.80 -10.23
CA HIS A 207 13.78 17.19 -9.83
C HIS A 207 12.61 18.16 -10.09
N VAL A 208 11.81 17.88 -11.12
CA VAL A 208 10.65 18.68 -11.50
C VAL A 208 9.52 17.71 -11.83
N MET A 209 8.45 17.78 -11.06
CA MET A 209 7.19 17.10 -11.34
C MET A 209 6.08 18.13 -11.26
N ARG A 210 5.30 18.24 -12.34
CA ARG A 210 4.07 19.01 -12.29
C ARG A 210 3.01 18.17 -11.57
N PRO A 211 2.04 18.81 -10.91
CA PRO A 211 0.93 18.08 -10.33
C PRO A 211 0.21 17.19 -11.36
N SER A 212 0.00 17.68 -12.59
CA SER A 212 -0.56 16.87 -13.67
C SER A 212 0.23 15.60 -14.00
N ASP A 213 1.57 15.62 -13.86
CA ASP A 213 2.41 14.43 -14.07
C ASP A 213 2.11 13.36 -13.00
N ILE A 214 1.92 13.79 -11.74
CA ILE A 214 1.62 12.90 -10.61
C ILE A 214 0.21 12.33 -10.73
N LEU A 215 -0.78 13.14 -11.12
CA LEU A 215 -2.15 12.65 -11.37
C LEU A 215 -2.18 11.59 -12.48
N LYS A 216 -1.44 11.84 -13.56
CA LYS A 216 -1.29 10.88 -14.67
C LYS A 216 -0.59 9.60 -14.22
N ALA A 217 0.40 9.70 -13.34
CA ALA A 217 1.08 8.55 -12.76
C ALA A 217 0.16 7.72 -11.85
N LEU A 218 -0.83 8.36 -11.21
CA LEU A 218 -1.85 7.73 -10.37
C LEU A 218 -3.06 7.21 -11.16
N SER A 219 -3.13 7.38 -12.48
CA SER A 219 -4.33 7.11 -13.28
C SER A 219 -4.77 5.64 -13.23
N ASP A 220 -3.81 4.71 -13.12
CA ASP A 220 -4.07 3.26 -13.07
C ASP A 220 -4.48 2.76 -11.67
N MET A 221 -4.53 3.65 -10.68
CA MET A 221 -5.10 3.38 -9.36
C MET A 221 -6.53 3.91 -9.30
N ASP A 222 -7.44 3.29 -10.05
CA ASP A 222 -8.83 3.75 -10.14
C ASP A 222 -9.61 3.65 -8.80
N LYS A 223 -10.86 4.08 -8.82
CA LYS A 223 -11.73 4.09 -7.64
C LYS A 223 -12.01 2.68 -7.11
N ASP A 224 -12.08 1.68 -7.98
CA ASP A 224 -12.39 0.30 -7.62
C ASP A 224 -11.21 -0.33 -6.88
N LEU A 225 -9.99 -0.12 -7.38
CA LEU A 225 -8.76 -0.55 -6.72
C LEU A 225 -8.58 0.12 -5.35
N LEU A 226 -8.84 1.42 -5.25
CA LEU A 226 -8.82 2.11 -3.97
C LEU A 226 -9.90 1.60 -3.00
N ALA A 227 -11.09 1.25 -3.51
CA ALA A 227 -12.14 0.65 -2.69
C ALA A 227 -11.73 -0.75 -2.17
N ILE A 228 -11.02 -1.55 -2.96
CA ILE A 228 -10.46 -2.82 -2.51
C ILE A 228 -9.43 -2.58 -1.39
N LEU A 229 -8.47 -1.66 -1.58
CA LEU A 229 -7.48 -1.32 -0.54
C LEU A 229 -8.14 -0.82 0.76
N HIS A 230 -9.15 0.04 0.64
CA HIS A 230 -9.94 0.52 1.78
C HIS A 230 -10.61 -0.62 2.55
N ASN A 231 -11.16 -1.60 1.84
CA ASN A 231 -11.78 -2.76 2.46
C ASN A 231 -10.73 -3.68 3.11
N LEU A 232 -9.61 -3.97 2.44
CA LEU A 232 -8.50 -4.74 3.01
C LEU A 232 -7.92 -4.09 4.27
N ALA A 233 -7.78 -2.76 4.28
CA ALA A 233 -7.34 -2.02 5.46
C ALA A 233 -8.26 -2.26 6.67
N GLY A 234 -9.54 -2.58 6.45
CA GLY A 234 -10.49 -2.95 7.50
C GLY A 234 -10.19 -4.28 8.18
N VAL A 235 -9.37 -5.16 7.60
CA VAL A 235 -9.00 -6.45 8.23
C VAL A 235 -8.20 -6.23 9.51
N LEU A 236 -7.38 -5.18 9.60
CA LEU A 236 -6.58 -4.87 10.79
C LEU A 236 -7.42 -4.41 11.98
N ALA A 237 -8.73 -4.21 11.81
CA ALA A 237 -9.60 -3.87 12.94
C ALA A 237 -10.11 -5.12 13.69
N PHE A 238 -9.89 -6.33 13.17
CA PHE A 238 -10.16 -7.59 13.89
C PHE A 238 -9.01 -8.06 14.79
N TYR A 239 -7.85 -7.41 14.67
CA TYR A 239 -6.60 -7.74 15.37
C TYR A 239 -6.10 -6.49 16.10
#